data_AF-A0A9W6R779-F1
#
_entry.id   AF-A0A9W6R779-F1
#
_cell.length_a   1.000
_cell.length_b   1.000
_cell.length_c   1.000
_cell.angle_alpha   90.00
_cell.angle_beta   90.00
_cell.angle_gamma   90.00
#
_symmetry.space_group_name_H-M   'P 1'
#
loop_
_entity.id
_entity.type
_entity.pdbx_description
1 polymer ?
#
loop_
_entity_poly.entity_id
_entity_poly.type
_entity_poly.pdbx_seq_one_letter_code
_entity_poly.pdbx_strand_id
1 'polypeptide(L)' 'MRSPETPAPLHAAFDELAEAIRPHAGNDDVGLLTETFWAALHGLTMLARGGRIPSSHRQHRLELLLLHPMRATGSHRRP' A
#
# COMPACT_ATOMS: atom_id res chain seq x y z
N MET A 1 6.23 7.15 5.86
CA MET A 1 5.43 8.29 5.31
C MET A 1 4.99 9.31 6.36
N ARG A 2 5.23 9.07 7.66
CA ARG A 2 4.72 9.89 8.77
C ARG A 2 5.76 10.84 9.39
N SER A 3 6.78 11.28 8.63
CA SER A 3 7.80 12.20 9.13
C SER A 3 7.24 13.61 9.30
N PRO A 4 7.69 14.41 10.29
CA PRO A 4 7.16 15.76 10.56
C PRO A 4 7.33 16.75 9.40
N GLU A 5 8.28 16.48 8.50
CA GLU A 5 8.50 17.24 7.26
C GLU A 5 7.40 17.00 6.20
N THR A 6 6.51 16.03 6.40
CA THR A 6 5.47 15.67 5.45
C THR A 6 4.26 16.59 5.63
N PRO A 7 3.71 17.19 4.56
CA PRO A 7 2.52 18.05 4.67
C PRO A 7 1.34 17.37 5.37
N ALA A 8 0.66 18.09 6.27
CA ALA A 8 -0.50 17.60 7.03
C ALA A 8 -1.59 16.90 6.18
N PRO A 9 -1.92 17.35 4.94
CA PRO A 9 -2.88 16.63 4.10
C PRO A 9 -2.44 15.20 3.74
N LEU A 10 -1.14 14.95 3.60
CA LEU A 10 -0.62 13.61 3.33
C LEU A 10 -0.70 12.72 4.56
N HIS A 11 -0.53 13.28 5.76
CA HIS A 11 -0.79 12.55 7.01
C HIS A 11 -2.25 12.12 7.10
N ALA A 12 -3.18 13.05 6.88
CA ALA A 12 -4.62 12.74 6.92
C ALA A 12 -4.99 11.66 5.89
N ALA A 13 -4.52 11.77 4.65
CA ALA A 13 -4.77 10.75 3.63
C ALA A 13 -4.19 9.38 3.99
N PHE A 14 -3.03 9.35 4.65
CA PHE A 14 -2.43 8.11 5.13
C PHE A 14 -3.22 7.48 6.27
N ASP A 15 -3.73 8.28 7.20
CA ASP A 15 -4.52 7.80 8.33
C ASP A 15 -5.89 7.25 7.85
N GLU A 16 -6.55 7.93 6.92
CA GLU A 16 -7.76 7.43 6.26
C GLU A 16 -7.52 6.09 5.56
N LEU A 17 -6.38 5.97 4.87
CA LEU A 17 -6.00 4.70 4.24
C LEU A 17 -5.74 3.61 5.28
N ALA A 18 -5.07 3.93 6.38
CA ALA A 18 -4.80 2.98 7.46
C ALA A 18 -6.09 2.42 8.06
N GLU A 19 -7.09 3.26 8.27
CA GLU A 19 -8.41 2.81 8.74
C GLU A 19 -9.12 1.92 7.71
N ALA A 20 -9.07 2.27 6.43
CA ALA A 20 -9.67 1.47 5.38
C ALA A 20 -9.07 0.06 5.26
N ILE A 21 -7.75 -0.08 5.48
CA ILE A 21 -7.07 -1.38 5.35
C ILE A 21 -6.97 -2.16 6.67
N ARG A 22 -7.23 -1.53 7.82
CA ARG A 22 -7.15 -2.16 9.15
C ARG A 22 -7.86 -3.52 9.22
N PRO A 23 -9.06 -3.73 8.64
CA PRO A 23 -9.73 -5.04 8.65
C PRO A 23 -8.96 -6.14 7.92
N HIS A 24 -8.04 -5.77 7.02
CA HIS A 24 -7.23 -6.69 6.22
C HIS A 24 -5.88 -7.02 6.86
N ALA A 25 -5.51 -6.36 7.98
CA ALA A 25 -4.22 -6.56 8.62
C ALA A 25 -4.07 -7.93 9.30
N GLY A 26 -5.17 -8.57 9.73
CA GLY A 26 -5.08 -9.81 10.48
C GLY A 26 -4.19 -9.66 11.72
N ASN A 27 -3.04 -10.34 11.72
CA ASN A 27 -2.03 -10.26 12.80
C ASN A 27 -0.83 -9.36 12.47
N ASP A 28 -0.77 -8.76 11.28
CA ASP A 28 0.32 -7.89 10.85
C ASP A 28 0.17 -6.46 11.42
N ASP A 29 1.27 -5.70 11.40
CA ASP A 29 1.26 -4.28 11.78
C ASP A 29 0.51 -3.44 10.75
N VAL A 30 -0.56 -2.76 11.18
CA VAL A 30 -1.41 -1.92 10.32
C VAL A 30 -0.61 -0.80 9.66
N GLY A 31 0.34 -0.20 10.36
CA GLY A 31 1.17 0.86 9.82
C GLY A 31 2.04 0.35 8.67
N LEU A 32 2.73 -0.78 8.88
CA LEU A 32 3.55 -1.44 7.88
C LEU A 32 2.73 -1.89 6.66
N LEU A 33 1.54 -2.44 6.89
CA LEU A 33 0.61 -2.77 5.80
C LEU A 33 0.21 -1.52 5.02
N THR A 34 -0.03 -0.40 5.70
CA THR A 34 -0.42 0.89 5.08
C THR A 34 0.72 1.45 4.24
N GLU A 35 1.94 1.44 4.77
CA GLU A 35 3.12 1.90 4.02
C GLU A 35 3.36 1.03 2.77
N THR A 36 3.21 -0.29 2.91
CA THR A 36 3.39 -1.23 1.80
C THR A 36 2.32 -1.03 0.72
N PHE A 37 1.05 -0.91 1.13
CA PHE A 37 -0.06 -0.67 0.21
C PHE A 37 0.09 0.66 -0.51
N TRP A 38 0.44 1.72 0.22
CA TRP A 38 0.71 3.03 -0.35
C TRP A 38 1.85 2.99 -1.36
N ALA A 39 2.97 2.33 -1.04
CA ALA A 39 4.10 2.18 -1.95
C ALA A 39 3.72 1.46 -3.24
N ALA A 40 2.92 0.38 -3.15
CA ALA A 40 2.40 -0.33 -4.32
C ALA A 40 1.47 0.56 -5.17
N LEU A 41 0.52 1.26 -4.54
CA LEU A 41 -0.40 2.18 -5.21
C LEU A 41 0.35 3.33 -5.90
N HIS A 42 1.36 3.88 -5.23
CA HIS A 42 2.23 4.93 -5.78
C HIS A 42 3.01 4.40 -6.99
N GLY A 43 3.61 3.21 -6.88
CA GLY A 43 4.30 2.52 -7.97
C GLY A 43 3.40 2.31 -9.19
N LEU A 44 2.19 1.78 -9.00
CA LEU A 44 1.20 1.62 -10.06
C LEU A 44 0.87 2.94 -10.76
N THR A 45 0.68 4.00 -9.96
CA THR A 45 0.37 5.33 -10.49
C THR A 45 1.53 5.91 -11.30
N MET A 46 2.75 5.85 -10.78
CA MET A 46 3.94 6.38 -11.45
C MET A 46 4.31 5.59 -12.71
N LEU A 47 4.19 4.27 -12.69
CA LEU A 47 4.42 3.42 -13.86
C LEU A 47 3.39 3.69 -14.96
N ALA A 48 2.11 3.83 -14.60
CA ALA A 48 1.06 4.13 -15.58
C ALA A 48 1.21 5.54 -16.18
N ARG A 49 1.53 6.54 -15.36
CA ARG A 49 1.79 7.91 -15.85
C ARG A 49 3.00 7.98 -16.78
N GLY A 50 4.03 7.18 -16.49
CA GLY A 50 5.23 7.08 -17.34
C GLY A 50 5.09 6.18 -18.56
N GLY A 51 3.90 5.63 -18.85
CA GLY A 51 3.68 4.74 -19.99
C GLY A 51 4.40 3.37 -19.90
N ARG A 52 4.96 3.02 -18.73
CA ARG A 52 5.68 1.75 -18.52
C ARG A 52 4.74 0.55 -18.36
N ILE A 53 3.47 0.82 -18.06
CA ILE A 53 2.39 -0.17 -18.03
C ILE A 53 1.13 0.40 -18.70
N PRO A 54 0.28 -0.43 -19.31
CA PRO A 54 -1.00 0.02 -19.87
C PRO A 54 -1.93 0.57 -18.78
N SER A 55 -2.52 1.74 -19.03
CA SER A 55 -3.45 2.41 -18.12
C SER A 55 -4.84 1.76 -18.07
N SER A 56 -5.21 0.98 -19.10
CA SER A 56 -6.50 0.28 -19.21
C SER A 56 -6.76 -0.73 -18.11
N HIS A 57 -5.72 -1.31 -17.51
CA HIS A 57 -5.84 -2.32 -16.44
C HIS A 57 -5.79 -1.73 -15.03
N ARG A 58 -5.98 -0.42 -14.84
CA ARG A 58 -5.85 0.24 -13.52
C ARG A 58 -6.75 -0.42 -12.47
N GLN A 59 -8.03 -0.58 -12.77
CA GLN A 59 -9.00 -1.16 -11.84
C GLN A 59 -8.63 -2.60 -11.49
N HIS A 60 -8.32 -3.41 -12.49
CA HIS A 60 -7.95 -4.80 -12.28
C HIS A 60 -6.66 -4.96 -11.43
N ARG A 61 -5.68 -4.07 -11.60
CA ARG A 61 -4.47 -4.07 -10.75
C ARG A 61 -4.78 -3.70 -9.29
N LEU A 62 -5.74 -2.80 -9.05
CA LEU A 62 -6.20 -2.49 -7.69
C LEU A 62 -6.91 -3.69 -7.07
N GLU A 63 -7.77 -4.37 -7.82
CA GLU A 63 -8.41 -5.61 -7.38
C GLU A 63 -7.38 -6.68 -7.03
N LEU A 64 -6.37 -6.89 -7.88
CA LEU A 64 -5.27 -7.83 -7.60
C LEU A 64 -4.52 -7.43 -6.32
N LEU A 65 -4.24 -6.14 -6.12
CA LEU A 65 -3.54 -5.65 -4.92
C LEU A 65 -4.36 -5.85 -3.62
N LEU A 66 -5.69 -5.77 -3.70
CA LEU A 66 -6.58 -5.93 -2.55
C LEU A 66 -6.95 -7.39 -2.27
N LEU A 67 -7.16 -8.18 -3.31
CA LEU A 67 -7.66 -9.56 -3.22
C LEU A 67 -6.55 -10.58 -3.05
N HIS A 68 -5.31 -10.27 -3.47
CA HIS A 68 -4.17 -11.12 -3.17
C HIS A 68 -3.49 -10.62 -1.89
N PRO A 69 -3.39 -11.46 -0.84
CA PRO A 69 -2.62 -11.11 0.33
C PRO A 69 -1.20 -10.76 -0.10
N MET A 70 -0.73 -9.57 0.27
CA MET A 70 0.68 -9.22 0.18
C MET A 70 1.42 -10.05 1.22
N ARG A 71 1.68 -11.33 0.90
CA ARG A 71 2.48 -12.20 1.77
C ARG A 71 3.92 -11.71 1.67
N ALA A 72 4.33 -10.84 2.59
CA ALA A 72 5.74 -10.72 2.90
C ALA A 72 6.15 -12.10 3.44
N THR A 73 6.92 -12.87 2.67
CA THR A 73 7.54 -14.09 3.17
C THR A 73 8.59 -13.71 4.21
N GLY A 74 8.14 -13.38 5.41
CA GLY A 74 8.95 -13.20 6.60
C GLY A 74 9.07 -14.53 7.33
N SER A 75 9.90 -15.45 6.82
CA SER A 75 10.49 -16.46 7.70
C SER A 75 11.50 -15.73 8.58
N HIS A 76 11.04 -15.11 9.67
CA HIS A 76 11.92 -14.83 10.80
C HIS A 76 11.81 -15.98 11.80
N ARG A 77 12.27 -17.14 11.35
CA ARG A 77 12.73 -18.17 12.29
C ARG A 77 14.11 -17.72 12.75
N ARG A 78 14.22 -17.23 13.98
CA ARG A 78 15.51 -17.19 14.68
C ARG A 78 15.40 -18.01 15.98
N PRO A 79 16.50 -18.71 16.32
CA PRO A 79 16.55 -19.72 17.39
C PRO A 79 16.40 -19.13 18.79
#